data_AF-A0A918UXY6-F1
#
_entry.id   AF-A0A918UXY6-F1
#
_cell.length_a   1.000
_cell.length_b   1.000
_cell.length_c   1.000
_cell.angle_alpha   90.00
_cell.angle_beta   90.00
_cell.angle_gamma   90.00
#
_symmetry.space_group_name_H-M   'P 1'
#
loop_
_entity.id
_entity.type
_entity.pdbx_description
1 polymer ?
#
loop_
_entity_poly.entity_id
_entity_poly.type
_entity_poly.pdbx_seq_one_letter_code
_entity_poly.pdbx_strand_id
1 'polypeptide(L)' 'MSGVATGIRSRRDDREWSTGMCWLYCRMSEIPVLRLGPITAAGLETGMYGCEMCVAELEHMVKDAATGRDT' A
#
# COMPACT_ATOMS: atom_id res chain seq x y z
N MET A 1 -17.40 -33.57 2.00
CA MET A 1 -17.30 -32.60 3.10
C MET A 1 -16.15 -31.66 2.79
N SER A 2 -16.47 -30.50 2.20
CA SER A 2 -15.50 -29.47 1.83
C SER A 2 -15.13 -28.68 3.08
N GLY A 3 -13.85 -28.68 3.46
CA GLY A 3 -13.31 -27.84 4.53
C GLY A 3 -12.30 -26.86 3.95
N VAL A 4 -12.77 -25.71 3.48
CA VAL A 4 -11.91 -24.59 3.08
C VAL A 4 -11.55 -23.83 4.35
N ALA A 5 -10.36 -24.07 4.89
CA ALA A 5 -9.75 -23.20 5.89
C ALA A 5 -9.03 -22.06 5.16
N THR A 6 -9.79 -21.03 4.75
CA THR A 6 -9.25 -19.75 4.29
C THR A 6 -8.64 -19.03 5.50
N GLY A 7 -7.41 -19.38 5.85
CA GLY A 7 -6.57 -18.53 6.66
C GLY A 7 -6.19 -17.32 5.81
N ILE A 8 -6.70 -16.13 6.14
CA ILE A 8 -6.20 -14.87 5.59
C ILE A 8 -4.77 -14.70 6.12
N ARG A 9 -3.81 -15.28 5.40
CA ARG A 9 -2.41 -14.91 5.54
C ARG A 9 -2.25 -13.57 4.84
N SER A 10 -2.51 -12.48 5.55
CA SER A 10 -2.03 -11.16 5.13
C SER A 10 -0.51 -11.24 5.14
N ARG A 11 0.07 -11.63 4.01
CA ARG A 11 1.51 -11.70 3.74
C ARG A 11 2.05 -10.27 3.83
N ARG A 12 2.34 -9.83 5.06
CA ARG A 12 2.65 -8.45 5.44
C ARG A 12 4.07 -7.99 5.06
N ASP A 13 4.82 -8.77 4.28
CA ASP A 13 6.25 -8.54 4.08
C ASP A 13 6.73 -8.63 2.63
N ASP A 14 5.87 -8.41 1.63
CA ASP A 14 6.35 -8.02 0.29
C ASP A 14 6.50 -6.48 0.22
N ARG A 15 7.07 -5.90 1.29
CA ARG A 15 7.51 -4.50 1.35
C ARG A 15 8.79 -4.33 0.54
N GLU A 16 8.69 -4.58 -0.76
CA GLU A 16 9.82 -4.45 -1.67
C GLU A 16 9.99 -2.98 -2.06
N TRP A 17 11.16 -2.44 -1.74
CA TRP A 17 11.61 -1.15 -2.25
C TRP A 17 12.14 -1.34 -3.66
N SER A 18 11.68 -0.51 -4.58
CA SER A 18 12.12 -0.48 -5.98
C SER A 18 12.39 0.96 -6.39
N THR A 19 13.22 1.17 -7.42
CA THR A 19 13.38 2.51 -7.99
C THR A 19 12.23 2.78 -8.95
N GLY A 20 11.53 3.89 -8.76
CA GLY A 20 10.36 4.20 -9.58
C GLY A 20 9.78 5.58 -9.32
N MET A 21 8.50 5.72 -9.67
CA MET A 21 7.73 6.93 -9.49
C MET A 21 6.87 6.82 -8.23
N CYS A 22 6.90 7.84 -7.37
CA CYS A 22 5.96 7.94 -6.26
C CYS A 22 4.58 8.33 -6.81
N TRP A 23 3.57 7.50 -6.58
CA TRP A 23 2.22 7.75 -7.10
C TRP A 23 1.36 8.58 -6.15
N LEU A 24 1.84 8.79 -4.92
CA LEU A 24 1.24 9.67 -3.93
C LEU A 24 1.52 11.15 -4.26
N TYR A 25 1.44 12.01 -3.24
CA TYR A 25 1.40 13.46 -3.40
C TYR A 25 2.64 14.08 -4.06
N CYS A 26 3.85 13.55 -3.81
CA CYS A 26 5.08 14.21 -4.26
C CYS A 26 5.42 13.96 -5.74
N ARG A 27 4.88 12.91 -6.37
CA ARG A 27 5.05 12.62 -7.80
C ARG A 27 6.51 12.66 -8.28
N MET A 28 7.47 12.31 -7.44
CA MET A 28 8.88 12.24 -7.80
C MET A 28 9.22 10.92 -8.50
N SER A 29 10.04 10.97 -9.55
CA SER A 29 10.53 9.82 -10.32
C SER A 29 11.97 9.46 -9.97
N GLU A 30 12.38 8.23 -10.29
CA GLU A 30 13.75 7.71 -10.11
C GLU A 30 14.22 7.71 -8.64
N ILE A 31 13.27 7.55 -7.72
CA ILE A 31 13.53 7.45 -6.27
C ILE A 31 13.13 6.09 -5.71
N PRO A 32 13.63 5.70 -4.52
CA PRO A 32 13.15 4.51 -3.82
C PRO A 32 11.66 4.64 -3.48
N VAL A 33 10.87 3.65 -3.90
CA VAL A 33 9.44 3.55 -3.65
C VAL A 33 9.06 2.17 -3.14
N LEU A 34 8.13 2.15 -2.18
CA LEU A 34 7.56 0.98 -1.57
C LEU A 34 6.26 0.60 -2.29
N ARG A 35 6.06 -0.69 -2.57
CA ARG A 35 4.76 -1.21 -3.03
C ARG A 35 3.75 -1.23 -1.86
N LEU A 36 2.67 -0.46 -1.98
CA LEU A 36 1.62 -0.35 -0.97
C LEU A 36 0.53 -1.43 -1.10
N GLY A 37 0.25 -1.85 -2.33
CA GLY A 37 -0.79 -2.85 -2.61
C GLY A 37 -1.17 -2.87 -4.08
N PRO A 38 -2.01 -3.82 -4.51
CA PRO A 38 -2.58 -3.82 -5.85
C PRO A 38 -3.58 -2.67 -6.03
N ILE A 39 -3.64 -2.12 -7.24
CA ILE A 39 -4.66 -1.18 -7.69
C ILE A 39 -5.17 -1.65 -9.05
N THR A 40 -6.49 -1.54 -9.26
CA THR A 40 -7.14 -1.82 -10.54
C THR A 40 -7.72 -0.52 -11.08
N ALA A 41 -7.31 -0.11 -12.28
CA ALA A 41 -7.83 1.07 -12.95
C ALA A 41 -7.86 0.84 -14.47
N ALA A 42 -8.93 1.26 -15.13
CA ALA A 42 -9.11 1.11 -16.58
C ALA A 42 -8.89 -0.34 -17.10
N GLY A 43 -9.29 -1.34 -16.31
CA GLY A 43 -9.11 -2.76 -16.66
C GLY A 43 -7.67 -3.29 -16.50
N LEU A 44 -6.74 -2.47 -15.98
CA LEU A 44 -5.36 -2.85 -15.70
C LEU A 44 -5.17 -3.05 -14.20
N GLU A 45 -4.45 -4.10 -13.81
CA GLU A 45 -4.01 -4.34 -12.43
C GLU A 45 -2.51 -4.09 -12.31
N THR A 46 -2.12 -3.27 -11.33
CA THR A 46 -0.71 -2.93 -11.05
C THR A 46 -0.49 -2.68 -9.56
N GLY A 47 0.75 -2.43 -9.14
CA GLY A 47 1.05 -1.97 -7.79
C GLY A 47 0.88 -0.46 -7.65
N MET A 48 0.37 0.00 -6.51
CA MET A 48 0.52 1.38 -6.08
C MET A 48 1.85 1.54 -5.34
N TYR A 49 2.61 2.58 -5.69
CA TYR A 49 3.95 2.81 -5.15
C TYR A 49 4.07 4.19 -4.47
N GLY A 50 4.79 4.27 -3.35
CA GLY A 50 5.01 5.51 -2.62
C GLY A 50 6.42 5.62 -2.05
N CYS A 51 7.02 6.81 -2.03
CA CYS A 51 8.31 7.02 -1.37
C CYS A 51 8.17 7.09 0.16
N GLU A 52 9.28 6.91 0.88
CA GLU A 52 9.32 6.85 2.36
C GLU A 52 8.52 7.95 3.04
N MET A 53 8.76 9.22 2.71
CA MET A 53 8.06 10.34 3.35
C MET A 53 6.55 10.30 3.09
N CYS A 54 6.12 9.99 1.87
CA CYS A 54 4.69 9.93 1.55
C CYS A 54 4.01 8.69 2.16
N VAL A 55 4.72 7.57 2.30
CA VAL A 55 4.21 6.38 2.98
C VAL A 55 4.05 6.66 4.48
N ALA A 56 5.02 7.31 5.11
CA ALA A 56 4.93 7.67 6.53
C ALA A 56 3.70 8.55 6.82
N GLU A 57 3.47 9.55 5.98
CA GLU A 57 2.29 10.43 6.08
C GLU A 57 0.98 9.64 5.88
N LEU A 58 0.93 8.76 4.87
CA LEU A 58 -0.25 7.93 4.63
C LEU A 58 -0.53 6.99 5.82
N GLU A 59 0.50 6.36 6.38
CA GLU A 59 0.37 5.51 7.57
C GLU A 59 -0.13 6.32 8.79
N HIS A 60 0.27 7.59 8.93
CA HIS A 60 -0.24 8.48 9.97
C HIS A 60 -1.73 8.77 9.76
N MET A 61 -2.14 9.18 8.56
CA MET A 61 -3.55 9.42 8.23
C MET A 61 -4.43 8.18 8.45
N VAL A 62 -3.92 6.98 8.11
CA VAL A 62 -4.63 5.72 8.33
C VAL A 62 -4.80 5.43 9.83
N LYS A 63 -3.77 5.69 10.65
CA LYS A 63 -3.87 5.52 12.11
C LYS A 63 -4.91 6.46 12.71
N ASP A 64 -4.93 7.72 12.29
CA ASP A 64 -5.88 8.72 12.76
C ASP A 64 -7.31 8.33 12.36
N ALA A 65 -7.52 7.94 11.10
CA ALA A 65 -8.82 7.49 10.60
C ALA A 65 -9.31 6.19 11.25
N ALA A 66 -8.40 5.29 11.64
CA ALA A 66 -8.76 4.08 12.35
C ALA A 66 -9.17 4.37 13.80
N THR A 67 -8.44 5.24 14.49
CA THR A 67 -8.69 5.60 15.89
C THR A 67 -9.93 6.49 16.05
N GLY A 68 -10.25 7.33 15.05
CA GLY A 68 -11.42 8.22 15.06
C GLY A 68 -12.76 7.53 14.78
N ARG A 69 -12.79 6.24 14.41
CA ARG A 69 -14.04 5.48 14.20
C ARG A 69 -14.63 4.88 15.50
N ASP A 70 -13.95 5.04 16.63
CA ASP A 70 -14.31 4.45 17.93
C ASP A 70 -14.92 5.46 18.94
N THR A 71 -15.45 6.61 18.47
CA THR A 71 -16.19 7.60 19.28
C THR A 71 -17.55 7.90 18.68
#